data_AF-A0A2N1NMH6-F1
#
_entry.id   AF-A0A2N1NMH6-F1
#
_cell.length_a   1.000
_cell.length_b   1.000
_cell.length_c   1.000
_cell.angle_alpha   90.00
_cell.angle_beta   90.00
_cell.angle_gamma   90.00
#
_symmetry.space_group_name_H-M   'P 1'
#
loop_
_entity.id
_entity.type
_entity.pdbx_description
1 polymer ?
#
loop_
_entity_poly.entity_id
_entity_poly.type
_entity_poly.pdbx_seq_one_letter_code
_entity_poly.pdbx_strand_id
1 'polypeptide(L)'
;MNLLIGLLNMEIGEDNNRVSYLIQKAEILAEIELFYLLPHQRRWQTWFPEAIHYYADVDKTRIEIKRLIEEGEWDTKEFAEMREKLLKVLDIKHNPIDN
;
A
#
# COMPACT_ATOMS: atom_id res chain seq x y z
N MET A 1 -22.01 -28.99 4.76
CA MET A 1 -20.70 -28.32 4.76
C MET A 1 -20.26 -28.26 3.31
N ASN A 2 -20.22 -27.04 2.79
CA ASN A 2 -20.83 -26.70 1.50
C ASN A 2 -19.78 -26.60 0.38
N LEU A 3 -20.04 -27.25 -0.75
CA LEU A 3 -19.26 -27.16 -2.00
C LEU A 3 -18.85 -25.71 -2.34
N LEU A 4 -19.74 -24.74 -2.08
CA LEU A 4 -19.49 -23.31 -2.23
C LEU A 4 -18.31 -22.80 -1.37
N ILE A 5 -18.22 -23.24 -0.12
CA ILE A 5 -17.11 -22.88 0.79
C ILE A 5 -15.81 -23.54 0.31
N GLY A 6 -15.87 -24.76 -0.23
CA GLY A 6 -14.71 -25.46 -0.80
C GLY A 6 -14.16 -24.78 -2.06
N LEU A 7 -15.04 -24.36 -2.97
CA LEU A 7 -14.68 -23.60 -4.17
C LEU A 7 -14.14 -22.21 -3.81
N LEU A 8 -14.80 -21.51 -2.88
CA LEU A 8 -14.34 -20.20 -2.40
C LEU A 8 -12.95 -20.27 -1.75
N ASN A 9 -12.66 -21.30 -0.95
CA ASN A 9 -11.34 -21.49 -0.36
C ASN A 9 -10.25 -21.80 -1.40
N MET A 10 -10.62 -22.46 -2.50
CA MET A 10 -9.70 -22.79 -3.58
C MET A 10 -9.33 -21.53 -4.36
N GLU A 11 -10.32 -20.70 -4.69
CA GLU A 11 -10.12 -19.39 -5.33
C GLU A 11 -9.37 -18.42 -4.43
N ILE A 12 -9.72 -18.32 -3.14
CA ILE A 12 -8.95 -17.50 -2.18
C ILE A 12 -7.50 -18.00 -2.05
N GLY A 13 -7.27 -19.31 -2.16
CA GLY A 13 -5.94 -19.91 -2.10
C GLY A 13 -5.07 -19.58 -3.33
N GLU A 14 -5.66 -19.61 -4.53
CA GLU A 14 -4.99 -19.25 -5.78
C GLU A 14 -4.77 -17.73 -5.88
N ASP A 15 -5.74 -16.93 -5.43
CA ASP A 15 -5.74 -15.46 -5.51
C ASP A 15 -5.30 -14.80 -4.20
N ASN A 16 -4.58 -15.53 -3.33
CA ASN A 16 -3.95 -15.03 -2.09
C ASN A 16 -2.76 -14.11 -2.43
N ASN A 17 -3.02 -13.09 -3.22
CA ASN A 17 -2.11 -12.00 -3.44
C ASN A 17 -2.25 -11.04 -2.25
N ARG A 18 -1.25 -11.09 -1.37
CA ARG A 18 -1.14 -10.21 -0.20
C ARG A 18 -1.26 -8.73 -0.56
N VAL A 19 -0.88 -8.34 -1.78
CA VAL A 19 -1.06 -6.98 -2.30
C VAL A 19 -2.54 -6.67 -2.52
N SER A 20 -3.27 -7.52 -3.24
CA SER A 20 -4.71 -7.37 -3.47
C SER A 20 -5.50 -7.30 -2.16
N TYR A 21 -5.13 -8.09 -1.15
CA TYR A 21 -5.73 -8.02 0.19
C TYR A 21 -5.55 -6.64 0.83
N LEU A 22 -4.36 -6.04 0.74
CA LEU A 22 -4.09 -4.74 1.35
C LEU A 22 -4.80 -3.60 0.62
N ILE A 23 -4.88 -3.68 -0.71
CA ILE A 23 -5.62 -2.71 -1.53
C ILE A 23 -7.11 -2.74 -1.13
N GLN A 24 -7.73 -3.92 -1.17
CA GLN A 24 -9.14 -4.07 -0.77
C GLN A 24 -9.38 -3.64 0.68
N LYS A 25 -8.45 -3.95 1.58
CA LYS A 25 -8.53 -3.50 2.98
C LYS A 25 -8.49 -1.98 3.11
N ALA A 26 -7.66 -1.30 2.32
CA ALA A 26 -7.57 0.16 2.31
C ALA A 26 -8.84 0.80 1.72
N GLU A 27 -9.36 0.25 0.62
CA GLU A 27 -10.61 0.69 -0.01
C GLU A 27 -11.79 0.58 0.95
N ILE A 28 -11.97 -0.58 1.59
CA ILE A 28 -13.04 -0.80 2.58
C ILE A 28 -12.91 0.15 3.76
N LEU A 29 -11.69 0.42 4.25
CA LEU A 29 -11.47 1.38 5.34
C LEU A 29 -11.86 2.81 4.93
N ALA A 30 -11.54 3.23 3.71
CA ALA A 30 -11.91 4.54 3.17
C ALA A 30 -13.44 4.68 3.01
N GLU A 31 -14.12 3.63 2.54
CA GLU A 31 -15.59 3.61 2.46
C GLU A 31 -16.25 3.69 3.83
N ILE A 32 -15.74 2.94 4.82
CA ILE A 32 -16.23 3.01 6.20
C ILE A 32 -16.04 4.42 6.75
N GLU A 33 -14.88 5.03 6.53
CA GLU A 33 -14.59 6.39 6.99
C GLU A 33 -15.53 7.43 6.38
N LEU A 34 -15.78 7.33 5.07
CA LEU A 34 -16.57 8.30 4.33
C LEU A 34 -18.07 8.20 4.64
N PHE A 35 -18.61 6.99 4.78
CA PHE A 35 -20.05 6.78 4.84
C PHE A 35 -20.61 6.41 6.22
N TYR A 36 -19.79 5.84 7.11
CA TYR A 36 -20.31 5.18 8.31
C TYR A 36 -19.82 5.78 9.64
N LEU A 37 -18.95 6.81 9.64
CA LEU A 37 -18.36 7.36 10.86
C LEU A 37 -18.66 8.84 11.11
N LEU A 38 -18.97 9.15 12.37
CA LEU A 38 -19.08 10.52 12.86
C LEU A 38 -17.68 11.16 13.05
N PRO A 39 -17.56 12.49 12.98
CA PRO A 39 -16.26 13.19 13.06
C PRO A 39 -15.43 12.88 14.31
N HIS A 40 -16.06 12.48 15.42
CA HIS A 40 -15.36 12.13 16.65
C HIS A 40 -14.83 10.68 16.65
N GLN A 41 -15.45 9.77 15.91
CA GLN A 41 -15.02 8.38 15.77
C GLN A 41 -13.78 8.28 14.86
N ARG A 42 -13.71 9.12 13.83
CA ARG A 42 -12.52 9.23 12.95
C ARG A 42 -11.25 9.68 13.68
N ARG A 43 -11.39 10.33 14.85
CA ARG A 43 -10.26 10.75 15.68
C ARG A 43 -9.75 9.66 16.62
N TRP A 44 -10.39 8.49 16.65
CA TRP A 44 -9.91 7.36 17.46
C TRP A 44 -8.80 6.61 16.73
N GLN A 45 -7.56 6.98 17.02
CA GLN A 45 -6.36 6.36 16.43
C GLN A 45 -6.29 4.84 16.62
N THR A 46 -6.89 4.32 17.69
CA THR A 46 -6.98 2.87 17.95
C THR A 46 -7.81 2.13 16.89
N TRP A 47 -8.80 2.81 16.29
CA TRP A 47 -9.72 2.21 15.31
C TRP A 47 -9.36 2.61 13.88
N PHE A 48 -8.83 3.83 13.69
CA PHE A 48 -8.36 4.34 12.40
C PHE A 48 -6.91 4.81 12.55
N PRO A 49 -5.93 3.94 12.27
CA PRO A 49 -4.53 4.32 12.34
C PRO A 49 -4.21 5.31 11.22
N GLU A 50 -3.38 6.31 11.53
CA GLU A 50 -2.93 7.31 10.55
C GLU A 50 -2.04 6.69 9.46
N ALA A 51 -1.31 5.62 9.79
CA ALA A 51 -0.46 4.88 8.85
C ALA A 51 -0.61 3.37 9.04
N ILE A 52 -0.55 2.62 7.92
CA ILE A 52 -0.56 1.16 7.92
C ILE A 52 0.86 0.66 7.70
N HIS A 53 1.42 -0.07 8.65
CA HIS A 53 2.74 -0.68 8.52
C HIS A 53 2.66 -1.98 7.73
N TYR A 54 3.51 -2.12 6.71
CA TYR A 54 3.62 -3.33 5.90
C TYR A 54 5.08 -3.76 5.76
N TYR A 55 5.30 -5.08 5.79
CA TYR A 55 6.62 -5.67 5.54
C TYR A 55 6.78 -5.91 4.04
N ALA A 56 7.66 -5.16 3.41
CA ALA A 56 8.09 -5.36 2.03
C ALA A 56 9.47 -6.01 2.00
N ASP A 57 9.70 -6.87 1.00
CA ASP A 57 10.99 -7.45 0.71
C ASP A 57 11.91 -6.38 0.09
N VAL A 58 13.08 -6.17 0.69
CA VAL A 58 14.01 -5.09 0.30
C VAL A 58 14.45 -5.20 -1.16
N ASP A 59 14.71 -6.42 -1.64
CA ASP A 59 15.20 -6.64 -3.00
C ASP A 59 14.09 -6.41 -4.02
N LYS A 60 12.87 -6.89 -3.73
CA LYS A 60 11.70 -6.60 -4.57
C LYS A 60 11.39 -5.12 -4.62
N THR A 61 11.46 -4.42 -3.49
CA THR A 61 11.23 -2.98 -3.42
C THR A 61 12.26 -2.21 -4.23
N ARG A 62 13.54 -2.59 -4.19
CA ARG A 62 14.58 -1.97 -5.01
C ARG A 62 14.33 -2.11 -6.52
N ILE A 63 13.89 -3.29 -6.96
CA ILE A 63 13.57 -3.56 -8.37
C ILE A 63 12.41 -2.66 -8.83
N GLU A 64 11.34 -2.62 -8.03
CA GLU A 64 10.15 -1.84 -8.37
C GLU A 64 10.44 -0.33 -8.44
N ILE A 65 11.19 0.21 -7.48
CA ILE A 65 11.56 1.63 -7.48
C ILE A 65 12.38 2.00 -8.71
N LYS A 66 13.32 1.14 -9.13
CA LYS A 66 14.08 1.37 -10.36
C LYS A 66 13.17 1.38 -11.58
N ARG A 67 12.21 0.46 -11.67
CA ARG A 67 11.20 0.45 -12.75
C ARG A 67 10.41 1.76 -12.79
N LEU A 68 9.92 2.22 -11.64
CA LEU A 68 9.16 3.47 -11.52
C LEU A 68 9.99 4.71 -11.91
N ILE A 69 11.29 4.72 -11.62
CA ILE A 69 12.20 5.78 -12.05
C ILE A 69 12.38 5.75 -13.57
N GLU A 70 12.58 4.57 -14.16
CA GLU A 70 12.71 4.39 -15.61
C GLU A 70 11.43 4.78 -16.37
N GLU A 71 10.27 4.48 -15.80
CA GLU A 71 8.94 4.84 -16.32
C GLU A 71 8.59 6.32 -16.10
N GLY A 72 9.37 7.05 -15.28
CA GLY A 72 9.14 8.46 -14.95
C GLY A 72 7.99 8.70 -13.96
N GLU A 73 7.47 7.64 -13.34
CA GLU A 73 6.33 7.68 -12.40
C GLU A 73 6.78 8.00 -10.96
N TRP A 74 8.08 7.87 -10.66
CA TRP A 74 8.64 8.06 -9.33
C TRP A 74 8.62 9.51 -8.83
N ASP A 75 8.86 10.50 -9.70
CA ASP A 75 9.03 11.91 -9.32
C ASP A 75 7.68 12.65 -9.23
N THR A 76 6.77 12.13 -8.42
CA THR A 76 5.50 12.81 -8.06
C THR A 76 5.71 13.84 -6.93
N LYS A 77 4.90 14.91 -6.93
CA LYS A 77 4.97 16.00 -5.91
C LYS A 77 4.55 15.56 -4.50
N GLU A 78 3.81 14.45 -4.40
CA GLU A 78 3.32 13.93 -3.12
C GLU A 78 4.42 13.15 -2.39
N PHE A 79 4.52 13.36 -1.08
CA PHE A 79 5.41 12.61 -0.19
C PHE A 79 6.91 12.66 -0.55
N ALA A 80 7.37 13.74 -1.19
CA ALA A 80 8.77 13.91 -1.62
C ALA A 80 9.80 13.61 -0.51
N GLU A 81 9.59 14.13 0.71
CA GLU A 81 10.49 13.87 1.84
C GLU A 81 10.56 12.38 2.24
N MET A 82 9.43 11.67 2.22
CA MET A 82 9.40 10.25 2.56
C MET A 82 10.07 9.40 1.48
N ARG A 83 9.92 9.77 0.21
CA ARG A 83 10.59 9.11 -0.91
C ARG A 83 12.10 9.28 -0.86
N GLU A 84 12.58 10.48 -0.56
CA GLU A 84 14.02 10.72 -0.39
C GLU A 84 14.59 9.89 0.78
N LYS A 85 13.87 9.84 1.91
CA LYS A 85 14.25 8.98 3.04
C LYS A 85 14.27 7.50 2.65
N LEU A 86 13.29 7.03 1.87
CA LEU A 86 13.23 5.65 1.41
C LEU A 86 14.40 5.30 0.50
N LEU A 87 14.76 6.17 -0.45
CA LEU A 87 15.92 5.99 -1.33
C LEU A 87 17.23 5.89 -0.52
N LYS A 88 17.38 6.73 0.52
CA LYS A 88 18.53 6.67 1.44
C LYS A 88 18.59 5.35 2.20
N VAL A 89 17.46 4.86 2.72
CA VAL A 89 17.38 3.57 3.44
C VAL A 89 17.68 2.40 2.50
N LEU A 90 17.24 2.48 1.24
CA LEU A 90 17.44 1.42 0.26
C LEU A 90 18.78 1.51 -0.48
N ASP A 91 19.60 2.53 -0.22
CA ASP A 91 20.87 2.81 -0.90
C ASP A 91 20.72 2.93 -2.44
N ILE A 92 19.67 3.62 -2.88
CA ILE A 92 19.41 3.90 -4.30
C ILE A 92 19.83 5.34 -4.59
N LYS A 93 20.73 5.51 -5.56
CA LYS A 93 21.10 6.84 -6.09
C LYS A 93 20.09 7.24 -7.17
N HIS A 94 19.31 8.28 -6.90
CA HIS A 94 18.39 8.91 -7.84
C HIS A 94 18.55 10.41 -7.73
N ASN A 95 18.77 11.10 -8.86
CA ASN A 95 18.70 12.54 -8.91
C ASN A 95 17.31 12.88 -9.45
N PRO A 96 16.44 13.55 -8.67
CA PRO A 96 15.12 13.93 -9.15
C PRO A 96 15.27 14.79 -10.40
N ILE A 97 14.40 14.58 -11.38
CA ILE A 97 14.36 15.42 -12.58
C ILE A 97 13.89 16.82 -12.16
N ASP A 98 14.82 17.77 -12.11
CA ASP A 98 14.50 19.20 -11.95
C ASP A 98 13.62 19.63 -13.14
N ASN A 99 12.35 19.92 -12.86
CA ASN A 99 11.40 20.51 -13.80
C ASN A 99 10.71 21.71 -13.15
#